data_AF-S6W530-F1
#
_entry.id   AF-S6W530-F1
#
_cell.length_a   1.000
_cell.length_b   1.000
_cell.length_c   1.000
_cell.angle_alpha   90.00
_cell.angle_beta   90.00
_cell.angle_gamma   90.00
#
_symmetry.space_group_name_H-M   'P 1'
#
loop_
_entity.id
_entity.type
_entity.pdbx_description
1 polymer ?
#
loop_
_entity_poly.entity_id
_entity_poly.type
_entity_poly.pdbx_seq_one_letter_code
_entity_poly.pdbx_strand_id
1 'polypeptide(L)'
;ELTAEGLLVRMQGVGTFVAEPKSQSALFEVHNIADEIAARGHRHTCKVMVLKEEAAGSERALALDMREGQRVFHSLIVHFENDIPVQIEDRFVNAQVAPDYLKQDFTLQTPYAYLSQVAPLTEGEHVVEAILAEADECKLLQIDAGEPCLLIRRR
;
A
#
# COMPACT_ATOMS: atom_id res chain seq x y z
N GLU A 1 12.32 8.13 -40.80
CA GLU A 1 11.36 9.10 -40.22
C GLU A 1 10.11 8.36 -39.74
N LEU A 2 10.17 7.85 -38.50
CA LEU A 2 9.07 7.40 -37.62
C LEU A 2 9.74 6.75 -36.40
N THR A 3 10.27 7.61 -35.55
CA THR A 3 10.97 7.28 -34.30
C THR A 3 10.22 8.00 -33.19
N ALA A 4 9.39 7.29 -32.44
CA ALA A 4 8.91 7.70 -31.11
C ALA A 4 8.07 6.57 -30.53
N GLU A 5 8.72 5.67 -29.80
CA GLU A 5 8.14 4.96 -28.65
C GLU A 5 9.28 4.09 -28.10
N GLY A 6 9.88 4.56 -27.00
CA GLY A 6 11.08 3.98 -26.37
C GLY A 6 10.82 2.63 -25.70
N LEU A 7 10.34 1.66 -26.47
CA LEU A 7 9.77 0.39 -25.99
C LEU A 7 10.71 -0.81 -26.12
N LEU A 8 12.02 -0.60 -26.34
CA LEU A 8 12.98 -1.69 -26.43
C LEU A 8 14.32 -1.31 -25.80
N VAL A 9 14.62 -1.90 -24.64
CA VAL A 9 15.99 -1.94 -24.11
C VAL A 9 16.66 -3.19 -24.66
N ARG A 10 17.63 -3.01 -25.55
CA ARG A 10 18.39 -4.11 -26.15
C ARG A 10 19.67 -4.33 -25.32
N MET A 11 19.66 -5.32 -24.41
CA MET A 11 20.90 -5.85 -23.84
C MET A 11 21.40 -7.01 -24.70
N GLN A 12 22.65 -6.93 -25.15
CA GLN A 12 23.26 -7.92 -26.01
C GLN A 12 23.47 -9.22 -25.22
N GLY A 13 22.68 -10.27 -25.51
CA GLY A 13 22.95 -11.64 -25.07
C GLY A 13 21.89 -12.36 -24.20
N VAL A 14 20.77 -11.74 -23.81
CA VAL A 14 19.84 -12.37 -22.83
C VAL A 14 18.33 -12.24 -23.12
N GLY A 15 17.92 -11.86 -24.33
CA GLY A 15 16.50 -11.80 -24.72
C GLY A 15 15.82 -10.46 -24.45
N THR A 16 14.58 -10.32 -24.95
CA THR A 16 13.79 -9.08 -24.91
C THR A 16 12.80 -9.13 -23.75
N PHE A 17 12.87 -8.15 -22.85
CA PHE A 17 11.90 -7.98 -21.76
C PHE A 17 10.97 -6.80 -22.09
N VAL A 18 9.67 -6.95 -21.85
CA VAL A 18 8.69 -5.86 -21.97
C VAL A 18 8.86 -4.97 -20.74
N ALA A 19 9.24 -3.71 -20.95
CA ALA A 19 9.19 -2.71 -19.89
C ALA A 19 7.74 -2.29 -19.70
N GLU A 20 7.17 -2.56 -18.52
CA GLU A 20 5.85 -2.01 -18.19
C GLU A 20 5.93 -0.47 -18.16
N PRO A 21 4.95 0.23 -18.76
CA PRO A 21 4.92 1.69 -18.73
C PRO A 21 4.75 2.17 -17.28
N LYS A 22 5.75 2.90 -16.78
CA LYS A 22 5.61 3.64 -15.51
C LYS A 22 4.72 4.86 -15.75
N SER A 23 3.42 4.76 -15.45
CA SER A 23 2.57 5.95 -15.42
C SER A 23 2.94 6.80 -14.20
N GLN A 24 3.41 8.02 -14.44
CA GLN A 24 3.75 8.98 -13.39
C GLN A 24 2.52 9.44 -12.59
N SER A 25 1.30 9.20 -13.09
CA SER A 25 0.03 9.53 -12.41
C SER A 25 -0.39 8.53 -11.33
N ALA A 26 0.01 7.25 -11.45
CA ALA A 26 -0.45 6.20 -10.53
C ALA A 26 0.03 6.41 -9.09
N LEU A 27 1.12 7.15 -8.86
CA LEU A 27 1.62 7.45 -7.52
C LEU A 27 0.75 8.48 -6.76
N PHE A 28 -0.01 9.33 -7.47
CA PHE A 28 -0.79 10.41 -6.87
C PHE A 28 -2.24 10.03 -6.58
N GLU A 29 -2.79 9.08 -7.34
CA GLU A 29 -4.13 8.55 -7.14
C GLU A 29 -4.10 7.41 -6.10
N VAL A 30 -5.11 7.35 -5.22
CA VAL A 30 -5.24 6.23 -4.27
C VAL A 30 -6.11 5.16 -4.91
N HIS A 31 -5.49 4.08 -5.34
CA HIS A 31 -6.19 2.91 -5.85
C HIS A 31 -6.15 1.76 -4.85
N ASN A 32 -7.07 0.83 -5.08
CA ASN A 32 -7.04 -0.46 -4.45
C ASN A 32 -5.90 -1.31 -5.05
N ILE A 33 -4.92 -1.69 -4.23
CA ILE A 33 -3.79 -2.52 -4.69
C ILE A 33 -4.24 -3.84 -5.34
N ALA A 34 -5.34 -4.43 -4.89
CA ALA A 34 -5.88 -5.65 -5.48
C ALA A 34 -6.32 -5.42 -6.93
N ASP A 35 -6.92 -4.26 -7.22
CA ASP A 35 -7.38 -3.89 -8.55
C ASP A 35 -6.20 -3.54 -9.46
N GLU A 36 -5.17 -2.87 -8.94
CA GLU A 36 -3.94 -2.58 -9.69
C GLU A 36 -3.21 -3.86 -10.12
N ILE A 37 -3.07 -4.83 -9.20
CA ILE A 37 -2.46 -6.14 -9.49
C ILE A 37 -3.31 -6.92 -10.50
N ALA A 38 -4.63 -6.92 -10.32
CA ALA A 38 -5.54 -7.59 -11.25
C ALA A 38 -5.52 -6.95 -12.65
N ALA A 39 -5.38 -5.63 -12.75
CA ALA A 39 -5.27 -4.92 -14.02
C ALA A 39 -4.00 -5.29 -14.81
N ARG A 40 -2.93 -5.69 -14.12
CA ARG A 40 -1.72 -6.30 -14.73
C ARG A 40 -1.91 -7.77 -15.13
N GLY A 41 -3.07 -8.37 -14.82
CA GLY A 41 -3.35 -9.78 -15.07
C GLY A 41 -2.75 -10.73 -14.02
N HIS A 42 -2.35 -10.20 -12.86
CA HIS A 42 -1.70 -10.94 -11.80
C HIS A 42 -2.66 -11.26 -10.64
N ARG A 43 -2.27 -12.21 -9.78
CA ARG A 43 -3.08 -12.61 -8.62
C ARG A 43 -2.64 -11.86 -7.38
N HIS A 44 -3.57 -11.11 -6.80
CA HIS A 44 -3.42 -10.52 -5.46
C HIS A 44 -3.72 -11.55 -4.37
N THR A 45 -2.90 -11.56 -3.33
CA THR A 45 -3.22 -12.18 -2.02
C THR A 45 -2.66 -11.30 -0.91
N CYS A 46 -3.01 -11.55 0.35
CA CYS A 46 -2.44 -10.81 1.47
C CYS A 46 -2.23 -11.70 2.71
N LYS A 47 -1.43 -11.18 3.65
CA LYS A 47 -1.30 -11.70 5.01
C LYS A 47 -1.53 -10.58 6.01
N VAL A 48 -2.50 -10.78 6.90
CA VAL A 48 -2.78 -9.83 7.99
C VAL A 48 -1.85 -10.14 9.15
N MET A 49 -0.92 -9.23 9.43
CA MET A 49 0.08 -9.37 10.49
C MET A 49 -0.44 -8.82 11.81
N VAL A 50 -1.19 -7.71 11.74
CA VAL A 50 -1.84 -7.07 12.89
C VAL A 50 -3.25 -6.67 12.47
N LEU A 51 -4.22 -6.89 13.35
CA LEU A 51 -5.56 -6.33 13.27
C LEU A 51 -6.10 -6.18 14.69
N LYS A 52 -6.05 -4.97 15.23
CA LYS A 52 -6.37 -4.73 16.64
C LYS A 52 -6.92 -3.32 16.89
N GLU A 53 -7.46 -3.16 18.08
CA GLU A 53 -7.75 -1.86 18.66
C GLU A 53 -6.59 -1.41 19.55
N GLU A 54 -6.29 -0.12 19.53
CA GLU A 54 -5.40 0.51 20.48
C GLU A 54 -5.81 1.95 20.78
N ALA A 55 -5.17 2.55 21.78
CA ALA A 55 -5.34 3.97 22.08
C ALA A 55 -4.41 4.79 21.16
N ALA A 56 -4.95 5.86 20.57
CA ALA A 56 -4.18 6.78 19.75
C ALA A 56 -3.14 7.51 20.61
N GLY A 57 -1.85 7.30 20.32
CA GLY A 57 -0.78 8.15 20.84
C GLY A 57 -0.82 9.55 20.21
N SER A 58 -0.05 10.49 20.76
CA SER A 58 -0.07 11.90 20.36
C SER A 58 0.07 12.15 18.84
N GLU A 59 1.04 11.50 18.18
CA GLU A 59 1.27 11.67 16.74
C GLU A 59 0.10 11.17 15.89
N ARG A 60 -0.42 9.98 16.21
CA ARG A 60 -1.56 9.38 15.49
C ARG A 60 -2.84 10.14 15.73
N ALA A 61 -3.03 10.64 16.95
CA ALA A 61 -4.18 11.45 17.31
C ALA A 61 -4.21 12.74 16.49
N LEU A 62 -3.06 13.42 16.38
CA LEU A 62 -2.92 14.61 15.52
C LEU A 62 -3.17 14.28 14.04
N ALA A 63 -2.59 13.20 13.53
CA ALA A 63 -2.74 12.81 12.13
C ALA A 63 -4.18 12.43 11.74
N LEU A 64 -4.98 11.93 12.68
CA LEU A 64 -6.38 11.52 12.47
C LEU A 64 -7.40 12.57 12.94
N ASP A 65 -6.95 13.79 13.26
CA ASP A 65 -7.76 14.87 13.84
C ASP A 65 -8.64 14.41 15.02
N MET A 66 -8.02 13.70 15.96
CA MET A 66 -8.67 13.16 17.15
C MET A 66 -7.87 13.47 18.42
N ARG A 67 -8.48 13.23 19.57
CA ARG A 67 -7.83 13.39 20.87
C ARG A 67 -6.98 12.18 21.19
N GLU A 68 -5.84 12.43 21.83
CA GLU A 68 -4.98 11.38 22.39
C GLU A 68 -5.79 10.50 23.35
N GLY A 69 -5.51 9.19 23.31
CA GLY A 69 -6.23 8.19 24.08
C GLY A 69 -7.55 7.71 23.46
N GLN A 70 -8.05 8.34 22.39
CA GLN A 70 -9.22 7.81 21.67
C GLN A 70 -8.91 6.48 20.98
N ARG A 71 -9.95 5.66 20.79
CA ARG A 71 -9.85 4.35 20.15
C ARG A 71 -9.51 4.52 18.67
N VAL A 72 -8.43 3.86 18.24
CA VAL A 72 -8.01 3.73 16.86
C VAL A 72 -7.91 2.24 16.52
N PHE A 73 -8.26 1.90 15.29
CA PHE A 73 -8.03 0.57 14.76
C PHE A 73 -6.74 0.55 13.96
N HIS A 74 -5.92 -0.47 14.19
CA HIS A 74 -4.64 -0.66 13.53
C HIS A 74 -4.64 -1.97 12.75
N SER A 75 -4.31 -1.88 11.47
CA SER A 75 -4.00 -3.06 10.65
C SER A 75 -2.64 -2.94 10.00
N LEU A 76 -1.86 -4.00 10.08
CA LEU A 76 -0.61 -4.18 9.35
C LEU A 76 -0.78 -5.37 8.41
N ILE A 77 -0.73 -5.13 7.10
CA ILE A 77 -1.02 -6.14 6.08
C ILE A 77 0.12 -6.18 5.07
N VAL A 78 0.61 -7.38 4.75
CA VAL A 78 1.54 -7.58 3.63
C VAL A 78 0.73 -8.04 2.42
N HIS A 79 0.84 -7.31 1.32
CA HIS A 79 0.20 -7.64 0.05
C HIS A 79 1.18 -8.32 -0.89
N PHE A 80 0.68 -9.30 -1.65
CA PHE A 80 1.46 -10.12 -2.56
C PHE A 80 0.90 -10.05 -3.97
N GLU A 81 1.81 -10.08 -4.93
CA GLU A 81 1.56 -10.21 -6.36
C GLU A 81 2.20 -11.51 -6.84
N ASN A 82 1.39 -12.48 -7.27
CA ASN A 82 1.87 -13.82 -7.65
C ASN A 82 2.80 -14.46 -6.60
N ASP A 83 2.37 -14.37 -5.34
CA ASP A 83 3.07 -14.92 -4.16
C ASP A 83 4.38 -14.18 -3.78
N ILE A 84 4.72 -13.08 -4.46
CA ILE A 84 5.85 -12.19 -4.12
C ILE A 84 5.31 -11.00 -3.30
N PRO A 85 5.85 -10.71 -2.11
CA PRO A 85 5.43 -9.54 -1.33
C PRO A 85 5.82 -8.24 -2.04
N VAL A 86 4.86 -7.32 -2.20
CA VAL A 86 5.06 -6.06 -2.94
C VAL A 86 4.78 -4.81 -2.12
N GLN A 87 4.01 -4.92 -1.04
CA GLN A 87 3.66 -3.77 -0.21
C GLN A 87 3.37 -4.18 1.23
N ILE A 88 3.89 -3.39 2.18
CA ILE A 88 3.41 -3.37 3.57
C ILE A 88 2.42 -2.20 3.67
N GLU A 89 1.18 -2.49 4.03
CA GLU A 89 0.18 -1.49 4.40
C GLU A 89 0.11 -1.39 5.93
N ASP A 90 0.55 -0.26 6.48
CA ASP A 90 0.38 0.10 7.89
C ASP A 90 -0.70 1.18 8.02
N ARG A 91 -1.87 0.80 8.52
CA ARG A 91 -3.09 1.63 8.46
C ARG A 91 -3.70 1.85 9.83
N PHE A 92 -4.00 3.12 10.12
CA PHE A 92 -4.73 3.56 11.30
C PHE A 92 -6.08 4.15 10.90
N VAL A 93 -7.15 3.75 11.59
CA VAL A 93 -8.52 4.13 11.27
C VAL A 93 -9.24 4.63 12.52
N ASN A 94 -9.92 5.76 12.41
CA ASN A 94 -10.76 6.28 13.48
C ASN A 94 -11.92 5.32 13.75
N ALA A 95 -11.95 4.73 14.96
CA ALA A 95 -12.94 3.72 15.34
C ALA A 95 -14.38 4.25 15.38
N GLN A 96 -14.58 5.56 15.47
CA GLN A 96 -15.91 6.18 15.42
C GLN A 96 -16.44 6.27 13.98
N VAL A 97 -15.54 6.43 13.00
CA VAL A 97 -15.88 6.58 11.58
C VAL A 97 -16.20 5.22 10.96
N ALA A 98 -15.39 4.20 11.27
CA ALA A 98 -15.55 2.85 10.75
C ALA A 98 -15.65 1.82 11.89
N PRO A 99 -16.74 1.80 12.67
CA PRO A 99 -16.87 0.97 13.88
C PRO A 99 -16.81 -0.54 13.62
N ASP A 100 -17.08 -0.98 12.39
CA ASP A 100 -17.06 -2.39 12.00
C ASP A 100 -15.74 -2.82 11.35
N TYR A 101 -14.72 -1.96 11.31
CA TYR A 101 -13.44 -2.23 10.64
C TYR A 101 -12.76 -3.52 11.12
N LEU A 102 -12.72 -3.77 12.43
CA LEU A 102 -12.12 -4.99 13.00
C LEU A 102 -12.96 -6.25 12.76
N LYS A 103 -14.22 -6.12 12.30
CA LYS A 103 -15.08 -7.26 11.96
C LYS A 103 -14.88 -7.72 10.52
N GLN A 104 -14.13 -6.96 9.72
CA GLN A 104 -13.88 -7.29 8.33
C GLN A 104 -12.84 -8.40 8.23
N ASP A 105 -13.01 -9.27 7.24
CA ASP A 105 -11.96 -10.21 6.84
C ASP A 105 -11.13 -9.59 5.71
N PHE A 106 -9.95 -9.06 6.06
CA PHE A 106 -9.07 -8.42 5.10
C PHE A 106 -8.32 -9.38 4.17
N THR A 107 -8.53 -10.70 4.31
CA THR A 107 -8.07 -11.69 3.32
C THR A 107 -9.03 -11.84 2.15
N LEU A 108 -10.29 -11.39 2.30
CA LEU A 108 -11.33 -11.45 1.27
C LEU A 108 -11.58 -10.11 0.57
N GLN A 109 -11.35 -8.99 1.27
CA GLN A 109 -11.45 -7.63 0.73
C GLN A 109 -10.31 -6.77 1.28
N THR A 110 -9.86 -5.75 0.55
CA THR A 110 -8.82 -4.85 1.07
C THR A 110 -9.40 -3.80 2.02
N PRO A 111 -8.60 -3.25 2.94
CA PRO A 111 -9.01 -2.08 3.73
C PRO A 111 -9.47 -0.91 2.88
N TYR A 112 -8.81 -0.66 1.75
CA TYR A 112 -9.24 0.37 0.79
C TYR A 112 -10.66 0.09 0.29
N ALA A 113 -10.95 -1.13 -0.17
CA ALA A 113 -12.27 -1.47 -0.71
C ALA A 113 -13.39 -1.31 0.34
N TYR A 114 -13.12 -1.68 1.59
CA TYR A 114 -14.05 -1.48 2.71
C TYR A 114 -14.23 0.01 3.04
N LEU A 115 -13.14 0.74 3.23
CA LEU A 115 -13.18 2.15 3.65
C LEU A 115 -13.81 3.03 2.58
N SER A 116 -13.55 2.77 1.30
CA SER A 116 -14.20 3.49 0.19
C SER A 116 -15.73 3.34 0.17
N GLN A 117 -16.29 2.30 0.81
CA GLN A 117 -17.74 2.12 0.94
C GLN A 117 -18.32 2.84 2.16
N VAL A 118 -17.63 2.80 3.31
CA VAL A 118 -18.16 3.29 4.59
C VAL A 118 -17.74 4.72 4.93
N ALA A 119 -16.58 5.15 4.43
CA ALA A 119 -15.98 6.46 4.65
C ALA A 119 -15.15 6.86 3.40
N PRO A 120 -15.83 7.22 2.29
CA PRO A 120 -15.16 7.55 1.03
C PRO A 120 -14.11 8.66 1.20
N LEU A 121 -12.96 8.49 0.55
CA LEU A 121 -11.90 9.50 0.57
C LEU A 121 -12.38 10.77 -0.14
N THR A 122 -12.47 11.88 0.59
CA THR A 122 -12.90 13.18 0.04
C THR A 122 -11.74 14.11 -0.26
N GLU A 123 -10.76 14.12 0.63
CA GLU A 123 -9.54 14.92 0.55
C GLU A 123 -8.42 14.10 1.20
N GLY A 124 -7.17 14.30 0.76
CA GLY A 124 -6.04 13.64 1.40
C GLY A 124 -4.69 14.22 0.98
N GLU A 125 -3.72 14.13 1.89
CA GLU A 125 -2.33 14.52 1.65
C GLU A 125 -1.50 13.27 1.36
N HIS A 126 -0.67 13.33 0.31
CA HIS A 126 0.27 12.26 -0.05
C HIS A 126 1.70 12.74 0.01
N VAL A 127 2.52 12.05 0.81
CA VAL A 127 3.97 12.24 0.85
C VAL A 127 4.64 10.99 0.34
N VAL A 128 5.50 11.13 -0.66
CA VAL A 128 6.26 10.04 -1.27
C VAL A 128 7.74 10.26 -0.99
N GLU A 129 8.38 9.27 -0.38
CA GLU A 129 9.79 9.32 0.02
C GLU A 129 10.52 8.06 -0.42
N ALA A 130 11.80 8.20 -0.78
CA ALA A 130 12.69 7.06 -0.94
C ALA A 130 13.36 6.77 0.41
N ILE A 131 13.23 5.53 0.89
CA ILE A 131 13.78 5.09 2.18
C ILE A 131 14.56 3.79 2.01
N LEU A 132 15.37 3.47 3.02
CA LEU A 132 15.75 2.09 3.30
C LEU A 132 14.78 1.57 4.35
N ALA A 133 14.20 0.41 4.10
CA ALA A 133 13.26 -0.22 5.01
C ALA A 133 13.98 -0.72 6.28
N GLU A 134 13.26 -0.74 7.40
CA GLU A 134 13.76 -1.27 8.65
C GLU A 134 13.92 -2.80 8.58
N ALA A 135 14.73 -3.38 9.47
CA ALA A 135 15.06 -4.81 9.40
C ALA A 135 13.83 -5.74 9.44
N ASP A 136 12.77 -5.37 10.16
CA ASP A 136 11.54 -6.15 10.20
C ASP A 136 10.68 -5.96 8.95
N GLU A 137 10.68 -4.77 8.35
CA GLU A 137 10.01 -4.49 7.08
C GLU A 137 10.69 -5.26 5.93
N CYS A 138 12.03 -5.29 5.91
CA CYS A 138 12.80 -6.09 4.95
C CYS A 138 12.44 -7.57 5.01
N LYS A 139 12.28 -8.13 6.23
CA LYS A 139 11.87 -9.54 6.39
C LYS A 139 10.45 -9.78 5.85
N LEU A 140 9.52 -8.85 6.10
CA LEU A 140 8.14 -8.95 5.59
C LEU A 140 8.09 -8.86 4.06
N LEU A 141 8.90 -7.97 3.48
CA LEU A 141 9.02 -7.76 2.03
C LEU A 141 9.98 -8.75 1.35
N GLN A 142 10.69 -9.59 2.10
CA GLN A 142 11.68 -10.53 1.57
C GLN A 142 12.74 -9.85 0.68
N ILE A 143 13.17 -8.66 1.08
CA ILE A 143 14.19 -7.86 0.42
C ILE A 143 15.45 -7.74 1.28
N ASP A 144 16.56 -7.37 0.64
CA ASP A 144 17.81 -7.07 1.34
C ASP A 144 17.75 -5.69 2.02
N ALA A 145 18.48 -5.50 3.12
CA ALA A 145 18.50 -4.25 3.89
C ALA A 145 19.00 -3.00 3.11
N GLY A 146 19.66 -3.21 1.97
CA GLY A 146 20.14 -2.14 1.09
C GLY A 146 19.19 -1.82 -0.07
N GLU A 147 18.06 -2.53 -0.18
CA GLU A 147 17.14 -2.37 -1.29
C GLU A 147 16.27 -1.11 -1.11
N PRO A 148 16.31 -0.15 -2.06
CA PRO A 148 15.52 1.07 -1.94
C PRO A 148 14.02 0.80 -1.98
N CYS A 149 13.29 1.39 -1.04
CA CYS A 149 11.84 1.32 -0.97
C CYS A 149 11.21 2.69 -1.21
N LEU A 150 9.97 2.69 -1.69
CA LEU A 150 9.11 3.88 -1.70
C LEU A 150 8.18 3.83 -0.49
N LEU A 151 8.29 4.82 0.38
CA LEU A 151 7.33 5.07 1.44
C LEU A 151 6.28 6.04 0.96
N ILE A 152 5.01 5.65 1.05
CA ILE A 152 3.88 6.51 0.72
C ILE A 152 3.04 6.72 1.98
N ARG A 153 3.09 7.94 2.52
CA ARG A 153 2.24 8.34 3.65
C ARG A 153 0.99 9.02 3.11
N ARG A 154 -0.18 8.59 3.60
CA ARG A 154 -1.49 9.14 3.23
C ARG A 154 -2.25 9.55 4.48
N ARG A 155 -2.86 10.73 4.47
CA ARG A 155 -3.69 11.28 5.56
C ARG A 155 -4.99 11.81 4.99
#